data_AF-A0A969E5W4-F1
#
_entry.id   AF-A0A969E5W4-F1
#
_cell.length_a   1.000
_cell.length_b   1.000
_cell.length_c   1.000
_cell.angle_alpha   90.00
_cell.angle_beta   90.00
_cell.angle_gamma   90.00
#
_symmetry.space_group_name_H-M   'P 1'
#
loop_
_entity.id
_entity.type
_entity.pdbx_description
1 polymer ?
#
loop_
_entity_poly.entity_id
_entity_poly.type
_entity_poly.pdbx_seq_one_letter_code
_entity_poly.pdbx_strand_id
1 'polypeptide(L)'
;MLNAYTLASNTPLTLASFFDFGWDFTLYSEGFLALNAKTGNVDFINIDRLINRAVLDPNFISIKDFVAAQVGKNALEESKMTPPKIAQKLENECKKALDLVKNIDFKTNPTLMYEVSDIKIWSYLGMYLSEKIRGGVALEMYRKSGKDAFKSEAIKHLETALGYWDEVIKIANPIYKEMPLVHFSEQKNMSPEDKAKLRFHWALLRNEVVKDVEMARNVEVEK
;
A
#
# COMPACT_ATOMS: atom_id res chain seq x y z
N MET A 1 -23.67 -0.76 6.47
CA MET A 1 -22.82 0.43 6.24
C MET A 1 -21.82 0.66 7.36
N LEU A 2 -22.21 1.00 8.60
CA LEU A 2 -21.26 1.29 9.70
C LEU A 2 -20.12 0.26 9.85
N ASN A 3 -20.46 -1.03 9.99
CA ASN A 3 -19.44 -2.09 10.12
C ASN A 3 -18.50 -2.18 8.91
N ALA A 4 -19.00 -1.93 7.71
CA ALA A 4 -18.18 -1.98 6.50
C ALA A 4 -17.19 -0.80 6.46
N TYR A 5 -17.64 0.39 6.88
CA TYR A 5 -16.76 1.53 7.09
C TYR A 5 -15.70 1.26 8.15
N THR A 6 -16.09 0.76 9.32
CA THR A 6 -15.14 0.43 10.40
C THR A 6 -14.02 -0.49 9.91
N LEU A 7 -14.35 -1.50 9.09
CA LEU A 7 -13.38 -2.43 8.54
C LEU A 7 -12.50 -1.79 7.45
N ALA A 8 -13.10 -1.07 6.50
CA ALA A 8 -12.36 -0.45 5.38
C ALA A 8 -11.45 0.71 5.85
N SER A 9 -11.89 1.48 6.84
CA SER A 9 -11.11 2.57 7.44
C SER A 9 -9.86 2.09 8.20
N ASN A 10 -9.71 0.80 8.47
CA ASN A 10 -8.46 0.26 9.01
C ASN A 10 -7.32 0.28 7.99
N THR A 11 -7.59 0.32 6.69
CA THR A 11 -6.57 0.39 5.63
C THR A 11 -5.60 1.58 5.81
N PRO A 12 -6.08 2.85 5.84
CA PRO A 12 -5.17 4.00 5.99
C PRO A 12 -4.46 4.01 7.34
N LEU A 13 -5.13 3.55 8.41
CA LEU A 13 -4.54 3.44 9.74
C LEU A 13 -3.42 2.39 9.77
N THR A 14 -3.63 1.24 9.12
CA THR A 14 -2.61 0.19 9.04
C THR A 14 -1.39 0.65 8.27
N LEU A 15 -1.58 1.38 7.16
CA LEU A 15 -0.45 1.99 6.42
C LEU A 15 0.32 2.98 7.30
N ALA A 16 -0.39 3.88 7.97
CA ALA A 16 0.20 4.88 8.86
C ALA A 16 0.97 4.24 10.04
N SER A 17 0.46 3.15 10.61
CA SER A 17 1.16 2.39 11.66
C SER A 17 2.36 1.61 11.13
N PHE A 18 2.27 1.05 9.93
CA PHE A 18 3.31 0.18 9.35
C PHE A 18 4.42 0.93 8.62
N PHE A 19 4.24 2.20 8.32
CA PHE A 19 5.22 3.04 7.65
C PHE A 19 5.47 4.32 8.45
N ASP A 20 6.64 4.45 9.04
CA ASP A 20 7.03 5.69 9.71
C ASP A 20 7.10 6.83 8.69
N PHE A 21 6.13 7.73 8.69
CA PHE A 21 6.15 8.90 7.82
C PHE A 21 6.78 10.12 8.51
N GLY A 22 7.11 10.04 9.80
CA GLY A 22 7.67 11.15 10.57
C GLY A 22 6.58 12.13 11.02
N TRP A 23 6.13 13.02 10.12
CA TRP A 23 5.19 14.11 10.46
C TRP A 23 3.86 13.94 9.71
N ASP A 24 2.73 14.22 10.35
CA ASP A 24 1.37 14.04 9.82
C ASP A 24 1.14 14.56 8.38
N PHE A 25 1.73 15.70 8.01
CA PHE A 25 1.62 16.27 6.65
C PHE A 25 2.38 15.51 5.54
N THR A 26 3.11 14.45 5.88
CA THR A 26 4.04 13.79 4.96
C THR A 26 3.54 12.46 4.41
N LEU A 27 2.34 12.01 4.79
CA LEU A 27 1.71 10.78 4.29
C LEU A 27 0.36 11.07 3.64
N TYR A 28 0.20 10.61 2.41
CA TYR A 28 -1.09 10.56 1.73
C TYR A 28 -1.46 9.10 1.44
N SER A 29 -2.28 8.53 2.33
CA SER A 29 -2.58 7.09 2.35
C SER A 29 -3.35 6.59 1.12
N GLU A 30 -4.26 7.40 0.56
CA GLU A 30 -5.04 6.99 -0.63
C GLU A 30 -4.16 6.71 -1.84
N GLY A 31 -3.12 7.53 -2.03
CA GLY A 31 -2.16 7.38 -3.12
C GLY A 31 -0.91 6.58 -2.76
N PHE A 32 -0.78 6.11 -1.51
CA PHE A 32 0.48 5.53 -1.00
C PHE A 32 1.67 6.44 -1.29
N LEU A 33 1.50 7.75 -1.08
CA LEU A 33 2.57 8.74 -1.27
C LEU A 33 3.11 9.15 0.09
N ALA A 34 4.43 9.30 0.20
CA ALA A 34 5.02 9.89 1.38
C ALA A 34 6.26 10.71 1.06
N LEU A 35 6.58 11.68 1.92
CA LEU A 35 7.82 12.44 1.83
C LEU A 35 9.02 11.48 1.82
N ASN A 36 9.84 11.62 0.79
CA ASN A 36 11.06 10.88 0.62
C ASN A 36 12.22 11.76 1.07
N ALA A 37 12.78 11.48 2.23
CA ALA A 37 13.86 12.29 2.80
C ALA A 37 15.11 12.39 1.89
N LYS A 38 15.32 11.43 0.98
CA LYS A 38 16.46 11.44 0.04
C LYS A 38 16.28 12.47 -1.08
N THR A 39 15.08 12.57 -1.64
CA THR A 39 14.76 13.48 -2.74
C THR A 39 14.20 14.81 -2.24
N GLY A 40 13.64 14.80 -1.03
CA GLY A 40 12.84 15.87 -0.47
C GLY A 40 11.48 16.05 -1.12
N ASN A 41 11.05 15.10 -1.96
CA ASN A 41 9.76 15.12 -2.67
C ASN A 41 8.75 14.19 -1.99
N VAL A 42 7.45 14.44 -2.20
CA VAL A 42 6.42 13.44 -1.90
C VAL A 42 6.29 12.49 -3.08
N ASP A 43 6.79 11.27 -2.90
CA ASP A 43 6.86 10.23 -3.93
C ASP A 43 6.02 9.02 -3.50
N PHE A 44 5.68 8.16 -4.46
CA PHE A 44 5.07 6.87 -4.18
C PHE A 44 5.94 5.99 -3.28
N ILE A 45 5.32 5.34 -2.30
CA ILE A 45 5.95 4.37 -1.41
C ILE A 45 6.11 3.08 -2.21
N ASN A 46 7.17 3.02 -3.00
CA ASN A 46 7.53 1.82 -3.75
C ASN A 46 7.95 0.67 -2.81
N ILE A 47 8.13 -0.53 -3.36
CA ILE A 47 8.39 -1.75 -2.58
C ILE A 47 9.66 -1.63 -1.73
N ASP A 48 10.72 -1.02 -2.26
CA ASP A 48 11.97 -0.83 -1.53
C ASP A 48 11.86 0.14 -0.37
N ARG A 49 11.08 1.22 -0.55
CA ARG A 49 10.75 2.13 0.54
C ARG A 49 9.96 1.41 1.62
N LEU A 50 8.96 0.61 1.25
CA LEU A 50 8.18 -0.16 2.22
C LEU A 50 9.04 -1.16 2.99
N ILE A 51 9.95 -1.88 2.32
CA ILE A 51 10.84 -2.86 2.96
C ILE A 51 11.78 -2.19 3.96
N ASN A 52 12.38 -1.07 3.56
CA ASN A 52 13.49 -0.44 4.31
C ASN A 52 13.04 0.59 5.34
N ARG A 53 11.76 0.96 5.40
CA ARG A 53 11.26 1.93 6.36
C ARG A 53 11.00 1.27 7.71
N ALA A 54 11.27 2.00 8.78
CA ALA A 54 10.80 1.64 10.11
C ALA A 54 9.25 1.73 10.18
N VAL A 55 8.67 1.04 11.16
CA VAL A 55 7.25 1.17 11.51
C VAL A 55 7.05 2.38 12.41
N LEU A 56 5.87 3.00 12.37
CA LEU A 56 5.51 4.04 13.32
C LEU A 56 5.02 3.44 14.65
N ASP A 57 4.18 2.41 14.57
CA ASP A 57 3.64 1.74 15.75
C ASP A 57 4.69 0.79 16.34
N PRO A 58 5.14 1.00 17.59
CA PRO A 58 6.15 0.16 18.22
C PRO A 58 5.68 -1.29 18.45
N ASN A 59 4.39 -1.58 18.36
CA ASN A 59 3.87 -2.96 18.42
C ASN A 59 4.05 -3.72 17.10
N PHE A 60 4.42 -3.04 16.02
CA PHE A 60 4.63 -3.66 14.71
C PHE A 60 6.11 -3.99 14.53
N ILE A 61 6.40 -4.90 13.59
CA ILE A 61 7.77 -5.23 13.17
C ILE A 61 7.89 -4.88 11.69
N SER A 62 8.97 -4.19 11.31
CA SER A 62 9.25 -3.85 9.91
C SER A 62 9.51 -5.12 9.08
N ILE A 63 9.39 -5.02 7.75
CA ILE A 63 9.71 -6.15 6.86
C ILE A 63 11.17 -6.58 7.05
N LYS A 64 12.09 -5.60 7.06
CA LYS A 64 13.51 -5.85 7.20
C LYS A 64 13.87 -6.55 8.51
N ASP A 65 13.32 -6.10 9.63
CA ASP A 65 13.58 -6.70 10.94
C ASP A 65 12.97 -8.11 11.05
N PHE A 66 11.77 -8.30 10.50
CA PHE A 66 11.13 -9.61 10.45
C PHE A 66 11.98 -10.61 9.66
N VAL A 67 12.45 -10.23 8.47
CA VAL A 67 13.29 -11.11 7.64
C VAL A 67 14.65 -11.37 8.29
N ALA A 68 15.29 -10.36 8.89
CA ALA A 68 16.53 -10.54 9.62
C ALA A 68 16.39 -11.55 10.77
N ALA A 69 15.27 -11.49 11.52
CA ALA A 69 14.99 -12.45 12.58
C ALA A 69 14.76 -13.89 12.03
N GLN A 70 14.07 -14.04 10.89
CA GLN A 70 13.87 -15.35 10.26
C GLN A 70 15.19 -15.97 9.79
N VAL A 71 16.04 -15.20 9.12
CA VAL A 71 17.35 -15.67 8.63
C VAL A 71 18.29 -16.01 9.79
N GLY A 72 18.32 -15.16 10.82
CA GLY A 72 19.11 -15.38 12.03
C GLY A 72 18.56 -16.44 12.99
N LYS A 73 17.34 -16.96 12.74
CA LYS A 73 16.58 -17.84 13.64
C LYS A 73 16.39 -17.24 15.05
N ASN A 74 16.22 -15.93 15.11
CA ASN A 74 15.95 -15.22 16.35
C ASN A 74 14.47 -15.32 16.69
N ALA A 75 14.17 -15.51 17.98
CA ALA A 75 12.79 -15.45 18.46
C ALA A 75 12.26 -14.01 18.36
N LEU A 76 11.02 -13.87 17.88
CA LEU A 76 10.28 -12.62 17.93
C LEU A 76 9.30 -12.66 19.10
N GLU A 77 9.06 -11.52 19.74
CA GLU A 77 8.04 -11.39 20.77
C GLU A 77 6.66 -11.74 20.21
N GLU A 78 5.94 -12.64 20.88
CA GLU A 78 4.66 -13.16 20.38
C GLU A 78 3.57 -12.08 20.26
N SER A 79 3.61 -11.09 21.14
CA SER A 79 2.69 -9.95 21.21
C SER A 79 2.84 -8.97 20.03
N LYS A 80 3.96 -9.01 19.31
CA LYS A 80 4.20 -8.10 18.17
C LYS A 80 3.41 -8.51 16.94
N MET A 81 3.00 -7.51 16.18
CA MET A 81 2.38 -7.66 14.87
C MET A 81 3.45 -7.79 13.79
N THR A 82 3.65 -9.02 13.31
CA THR A 82 4.57 -9.31 12.22
C THR A 82 3.95 -8.92 10.87
N PRO A 83 4.76 -8.65 9.82
CA PRO A 83 4.24 -8.33 8.50
C PRO A 83 3.23 -9.36 7.96
N PRO A 84 3.44 -10.69 8.09
CA PRO A 84 2.43 -11.67 7.70
C PRO A 84 1.12 -11.58 8.51
N LYS A 85 1.18 -11.34 9.83
CA LYS A 85 -0.02 -11.15 10.68
C LYS A 85 -0.80 -9.91 10.26
N ILE A 86 -0.10 -8.81 9.96
CA ILE A 86 -0.68 -7.54 9.50
C ILE A 86 -1.38 -7.74 8.16
N ALA A 87 -0.68 -8.35 7.19
CA ALA A 87 -1.24 -8.65 5.86
C ALA A 87 -2.50 -9.52 5.97
N GLN A 88 -2.45 -10.58 6.79
CA GLN A 88 -3.60 -11.46 6.99
C GLN A 88 -4.80 -10.75 7.63
N LYS A 89 -4.56 -9.94 8.67
CA LYS A 89 -5.62 -9.15 9.32
C LYS A 89 -6.28 -8.21 8.32
N LEU A 90 -5.47 -7.45 7.59
CA LEU A 90 -5.94 -6.47 6.63
C LEU A 90 -6.77 -7.11 5.51
N GLU A 91 -6.29 -8.25 4.97
CA GLU A 91 -7.02 -9.02 3.96
C GLU A 91 -8.39 -9.48 4.48
N ASN A 92 -8.45 -10.04 5.69
CA ASN A 92 -9.69 -10.53 6.28
C ASN A 92 -10.71 -9.41 6.50
N GLU A 93 -10.26 -8.26 7.00
CA GLU A 93 -11.11 -7.10 7.24
C GLU A 93 -11.65 -6.52 5.92
N CYS A 94 -10.80 -6.39 4.90
CA CYS A 94 -11.19 -5.88 3.59
C CYS A 94 -12.15 -6.81 2.86
N LYS A 95 -11.92 -8.13 2.88
CA LYS A 95 -12.86 -9.12 2.33
C LYS A 95 -14.23 -9.01 3.00
N LYS A 96 -14.25 -8.91 4.33
CA LYS A 96 -15.49 -8.76 5.10
C LYS A 96 -16.20 -7.44 4.78
N ALA A 97 -15.47 -6.34 4.60
CA ALA A 97 -16.04 -5.06 4.18
C ALA A 97 -16.70 -5.16 2.79
N LEU A 98 -16.01 -5.77 1.81
CA LEU A 98 -16.56 -6.02 0.47
C LEU A 98 -17.81 -6.89 0.52
N ASP A 99 -17.80 -7.94 1.34
CA ASP A 99 -18.95 -8.84 1.51
C ASP A 99 -20.18 -8.13 2.09
N LEU A 100 -19.97 -7.16 2.99
CA LEU A 100 -21.06 -6.39 3.59
C LEU A 100 -21.73 -5.42 2.60
N VAL A 101 -21.04 -5.01 1.53
CA VAL A 101 -21.56 -4.03 0.55
C VAL A 101 -21.89 -4.62 -0.82
N LYS A 102 -21.54 -5.89 -1.09
CA LYS A 102 -21.68 -6.49 -2.43
C LYS A 102 -23.10 -6.48 -3.00
N ASN A 103 -24.11 -6.57 -2.14
CA ASN A 103 -25.53 -6.67 -2.54
C ASN A 103 -26.33 -5.38 -2.29
N ILE A 104 -25.66 -4.27 -1.95
CA ILE A 104 -26.32 -2.99 -1.75
C ILE A 104 -26.63 -2.39 -3.13
N ASP A 105 -27.92 -2.21 -3.44
CA ASP A 105 -28.36 -1.47 -4.63
C ASP A 105 -28.36 0.04 -4.33
N PHE A 106 -27.67 0.79 -5.18
CA PHE A 106 -27.52 2.24 -5.10
C PHE A 106 -27.89 2.96 -6.40
N LYS A 107 -28.54 2.27 -7.36
CA LYS A 107 -28.85 2.81 -8.70
C LYS A 107 -29.59 4.15 -8.68
N THR A 108 -30.47 4.34 -7.70
CA THR A 108 -31.30 5.55 -7.58
C THR A 108 -30.80 6.53 -6.51
N ASN A 109 -29.69 6.22 -5.84
CA ASN A 109 -29.16 7.03 -4.74
C ASN A 109 -27.68 7.36 -4.96
N PRO A 110 -27.37 8.54 -5.55
CA PRO A 110 -26.00 8.96 -5.81
C PRO A 110 -25.12 9.03 -4.57
N THR A 111 -25.66 9.47 -3.43
CA THR A 111 -24.90 9.51 -2.16
C THR A 111 -24.49 8.10 -1.75
N LEU A 112 -25.44 7.15 -1.74
CA LEU A 112 -25.13 5.76 -1.39
C LEU A 112 -24.15 5.12 -2.37
N MET A 113 -24.18 5.51 -3.65
CA MET A 113 -23.22 5.07 -4.66
C MET A 113 -21.80 5.46 -4.27
N TYR A 114 -21.56 6.71 -3.88
CA TYR A 114 -20.25 7.16 -3.43
C TYR A 114 -19.80 6.41 -2.17
N GLU A 115 -20.68 6.28 -1.18
CA GLU A 115 -20.36 5.61 0.08
C GLU A 115 -19.97 4.14 -0.12
N VAL A 116 -20.73 3.41 -0.93
CA VAL A 116 -20.41 2.01 -1.27
C VAL A 116 -19.13 1.92 -2.10
N SER A 117 -18.88 2.88 -2.99
CA SER A 117 -17.67 2.92 -3.81
C SER A 117 -16.43 3.19 -2.96
N ASP A 118 -16.51 4.09 -1.98
CA ASP A 118 -15.40 4.40 -1.06
C ASP A 118 -15.03 3.20 -0.20
N ILE A 119 -16.02 2.46 0.33
CA ILE A 119 -15.77 1.21 1.05
C ILE A 119 -15.02 0.23 0.15
N LYS A 120 -15.44 0.08 -1.11
CA LYS A 120 -14.78 -0.84 -2.05
C LYS A 120 -13.36 -0.38 -2.38
N ILE A 121 -13.16 0.91 -2.65
CA ILE A 121 -11.84 1.49 -2.93
C ILE A 121 -10.90 1.23 -1.73
N TRP A 122 -11.30 1.59 -0.52
CA TRP A 122 -10.46 1.38 0.68
C TRP A 122 -10.21 -0.10 0.98
N SER A 123 -11.17 -0.97 0.69
CA SER A 123 -10.99 -2.41 0.83
C SER A 123 -9.98 -2.95 -0.19
N TYR A 124 -10.06 -2.54 -1.46
CA TYR A 124 -9.08 -2.96 -2.46
C TYR A 124 -7.69 -2.35 -2.24
N LEU A 125 -7.60 -1.12 -1.75
CA LEU A 125 -6.32 -0.53 -1.29
C LEU A 125 -5.73 -1.33 -0.12
N GLY A 126 -6.56 -1.85 0.78
CA GLY A 126 -6.11 -2.72 1.87
C GLY A 126 -5.65 -4.09 1.39
N MET A 127 -6.36 -4.69 0.45
CA MET A 127 -5.94 -5.93 -0.24
C MET A 127 -4.62 -5.73 -0.99
N TYR A 128 -4.46 -4.60 -1.67
CA TYR A 128 -3.22 -4.19 -2.32
C TYR A 128 -2.06 -4.07 -1.31
N LEU A 129 -2.26 -3.37 -0.18
CA LEU A 129 -1.22 -3.25 0.85
C LEU A 129 -0.86 -4.61 1.46
N SER A 130 -1.86 -5.46 1.70
CA SER A 130 -1.65 -6.82 2.21
C SER A 130 -0.72 -7.63 1.30
N GLU A 131 -1.02 -7.68 0.01
CA GLU A 131 -0.17 -8.34 -0.98
C GLU A 131 1.18 -7.67 -1.15
N LYS A 132 1.24 -6.34 -1.10
CA LYS A 132 2.50 -5.60 -1.18
C LYS A 132 3.43 -5.90 0.02
N ILE A 133 2.88 -6.06 1.22
CA ILE A 133 3.64 -6.49 2.41
C ILE A 133 4.19 -7.91 2.20
N ARG A 134 3.36 -8.85 1.74
CA ARG A 134 3.81 -10.24 1.46
C ARG A 134 4.89 -10.28 0.39
N GLY A 135 4.69 -9.54 -0.70
CA GLY A 135 5.66 -9.38 -1.76
C GLY A 135 6.98 -8.79 -1.26
N GLY A 136 6.91 -7.81 -0.36
CA GLY A 136 8.10 -7.21 0.26
C GLY A 136 8.87 -8.18 1.15
N VAL A 137 8.17 -8.99 1.96
CA VAL A 137 8.79 -10.06 2.76
C VAL A 137 9.49 -11.08 1.87
N ALA A 138 8.80 -11.59 0.84
CA ALA A 138 9.37 -12.56 -0.08
C ALA A 138 10.58 -11.97 -0.85
N LEU A 139 10.49 -10.71 -1.28
CA LEU A 139 11.58 -10.04 -1.99
C LEU A 139 12.83 -9.90 -1.10
N GLU A 140 12.65 -9.49 0.16
CA GLU A 140 13.77 -9.37 1.10
C GLU A 140 14.32 -10.75 1.50
N MET A 141 13.48 -11.79 1.63
CA MET A 141 13.94 -13.17 1.82
C MET A 141 14.78 -13.67 0.64
N TYR A 142 14.41 -13.33 -0.60
CA TYR A 142 15.22 -13.63 -1.78
C TYR A 142 16.57 -12.91 -1.72
N ARG A 143 16.58 -11.61 -1.41
CA ARG A 143 17.83 -10.82 -1.28
C ARG A 143 18.81 -11.44 -0.30
N LYS A 144 18.33 -11.98 0.83
CA LYS A 144 19.19 -12.59 1.86
C LYS A 144 19.58 -14.04 1.61
N SER A 145 18.77 -14.81 0.88
CA SER A 145 18.98 -16.26 0.74
C SER A 145 19.37 -16.72 -0.66
N GLY A 146 19.11 -15.90 -1.68
CA GLY A 146 19.28 -16.25 -3.09
C GLY A 146 18.37 -17.34 -3.61
N LYS A 147 17.34 -17.75 -2.86
CA LYS A 147 16.44 -18.85 -3.27
C LYS A 147 15.35 -18.36 -4.23
N ASP A 148 15.36 -18.86 -5.46
CA ASP A 148 14.41 -18.47 -6.53
C ASP A 148 12.93 -18.66 -6.18
N ALA A 149 12.62 -19.57 -5.24
CA ALA A 149 11.26 -19.73 -4.73
C ALA A 149 10.71 -18.41 -4.15
N PHE A 150 11.53 -17.67 -3.39
CA PHE A 150 11.13 -16.39 -2.81
C PHE A 150 11.00 -15.28 -3.87
N LYS A 151 11.83 -15.30 -4.91
CA LYS A 151 11.67 -14.37 -6.05
C LYS A 151 10.34 -14.60 -6.77
N SER A 152 10.01 -15.87 -7.03
CA SER A 152 8.75 -16.26 -7.66
C SER A 152 7.54 -15.86 -6.81
N GLU A 153 7.63 -16.05 -5.49
CA GLU A 153 6.60 -15.63 -4.53
C GLU A 153 6.43 -14.11 -4.48
N ALA A 154 7.54 -13.35 -4.48
CA ALA A 154 7.52 -11.90 -4.51
C ALA A 154 6.81 -11.36 -5.77
N ILE A 155 7.17 -11.89 -6.95
CA ILE A 155 6.54 -11.51 -8.22
C ILE A 155 5.04 -11.80 -8.17
N LYS A 156 4.64 -13.00 -7.74
CA LYS A 156 3.22 -13.39 -7.64
C LYS A 156 2.41 -12.45 -6.74
N HIS A 157 2.93 -12.11 -5.56
CA HIS A 157 2.25 -11.21 -4.64
C HIS A 157 2.14 -9.79 -5.22
N LEU A 158 3.20 -9.26 -5.83
CA LEU A 158 3.17 -7.91 -6.40
C LEU A 158 2.28 -7.82 -7.65
N GLU A 159 2.19 -8.88 -8.47
CA GLU A 159 1.22 -8.97 -9.56
C GLU A 159 -0.22 -9.02 -9.03
N THR A 160 -0.45 -9.75 -7.93
CA THR A 160 -1.76 -9.77 -7.26
C THR A 160 -2.12 -8.40 -6.70
N ALA A 161 -1.14 -7.70 -6.10
CA ALA A 161 -1.30 -6.33 -5.62
C ALA A 161 -1.68 -5.37 -6.77
N LEU A 162 -1.01 -5.46 -7.92
CA LEU A 162 -1.35 -4.69 -9.12
C LEU A 162 -2.80 -4.95 -9.56
N GLY A 163 -3.26 -6.20 -9.53
CA GLY A 163 -4.65 -6.54 -9.83
C GLY A 163 -5.66 -5.84 -8.91
N TYR A 164 -5.37 -5.72 -7.61
CA TYR A 164 -6.23 -4.96 -6.69
C TYR A 164 -6.18 -3.45 -6.95
N TRP A 165 -5.03 -2.91 -7.34
CA TRP A 165 -4.93 -1.51 -7.76
C TRP A 165 -5.78 -1.23 -9.03
N ASP A 166 -5.83 -2.19 -9.95
CA ASP A 166 -6.65 -2.09 -11.15
C ASP A 166 -8.16 -2.09 -10.82
N GLU A 167 -8.60 -2.84 -9.81
CA GLU A 167 -9.99 -2.76 -9.33
C GLU A 167 -10.30 -1.41 -8.69
N VAL A 168 -9.34 -0.78 -7.98
CA VAL A 168 -9.51 0.60 -7.48
C VAL A 168 -9.73 1.57 -8.64
N ILE A 169 -8.89 1.50 -9.68
CA ILE A 169 -9.01 2.36 -10.87
C ILE A 169 -10.37 2.18 -11.55
N LYS A 170 -10.79 0.93 -11.73
CA LYS A 170 -12.07 0.58 -12.36
C LYS A 170 -13.27 1.18 -11.62
N ILE A 171 -13.24 1.20 -10.29
CA ILE A 171 -14.31 1.80 -9.47
C ILE A 171 -14.23 3.33 -9.50
N ALA A 172 -13.04 3.90 -9.36
CA ALA A 172 -12.85 5.35 -9.21
C ALA A 172 -13.03 6.13 -10.52
N ASN A 173 -12.52 5.62 -11.65
CA ASN A 173 -12.54 6.28 -12.97
C ASN A 173 -13.91 6.88 -13.35
N PRO A 174 -15.05 6.18 -13.23
CA PRO A 174 -16.33 6.72 -13.64
C PRO A 174 -16.91 7.80 -12.70
N ILE A 175 -16.41 7.93 -11.46
CA ILE A 175 -17.08 8.71 -10.41
C ILE A 175 -16.22 9.81 -9.78
N TYR A 176 -14.89 9.68 -9.85
CA TYR A 176 -13.93 10.65 -9.31
C TYR A 176 -13.15 11.33 -10.43
N LYS A 177 -12.94 12.64 -10.28
CA LYS A 177 -12.13 13.44 -11.20
C LYS A 177 -10.70 13.53 -10.68
N GLU A 178 -9.76 13.69 -11.60
CA GLU A 178 -8.42 14.14 -11.27
C GLU A 178 -8.46 15.45 -10.47
N MET A 179 -7.74 15.51 -9.36
CA MET A 179 -7.77 16.66 -8.44
C MET A 179 -6.36 17.13 -8.06
N PRO A 180 -6.15 18.42 -7.82
CA PRO A 180 -4.90 18.88 -7.23
C PRO A 180 -4.75 18.29 -5.82
N LEU A 181 -3.52 17.96 -5.44
CA LEU A 181 -3.20 17.41 -4.13
C LEU A 181 -2.17 18.30 -3.45
N VAL A 182 -2.45 18.73 -2.21
CA VAL A 182 -1.54 19.61 -1.45
C VAL A 182 -0.14 19.03 -1.34
N HIS A 183 0.00 17.72 -1.17
CA HIS A 183 1.29 17.03 -1.07
C HIS A 183 2.22 17.24 -2.28
N PHE A 184 1.66 17.57 -3.45
CA PHE A 184 2.44 17.89 -4.64
C PHE A 184 3.03 19.31 -4.62
N SER A 185 2.74 20.14 -3.60
CA SER A 185 3.50 21.39 -3.36
C SER A 185 4.96 21.11 -2.98
N GLU A 186 5.21 19.98 -2.33
CA GLU A 186 6.51 19.61 -1.75
C GLU A 186 7.52 19.04 -2.76
N GLN A 187 7.33 19.29 -4.05
CA GLN A 187 8.24 18.83 -5.09
C GLN A 187 9.43 19.77 -5.24
N LYS A 188 10.57 19.48 -4.59
CA LYS A 188 11.71 20.41 -4.51
C LYS A 188 12.32 20.76 -5.87
N ASN A 189 12.24 19.85 -6.83
CA ASN A 189 12.90 19.99 -8.14
C ASN A 189 11.93 20.40 -9.26
N MET A 190 10.82 21.06 -8.94
CA MET A 190 9.82 21.51 -9.93
C MET A 190 9.52 23.00 -9.79
N SER A 191 9.23 23.66 -10.92
CA SER A 191 8.73 25.04 -10.94
C SER A 191 7.33 25.12 -10.29
N PRO A 192 6.92 26.27 -9.75
CA PRO A 192 5.54 26.47 -9.28
C PRO A 192 4.49 26.15 -10.35
N GLU A 193 4.76 26.51 -11.61
CA GLU A 193 3.88 26.28 -12.74
C GLU A 193 3.70 24.79 -13.04
N ASP A 194 4.76 23.98 -12.88
CA ASP A 194 4.69 22.54 -13.10
C ASP A 194 4.02 21.83 -11.93
N LYS A 195 4.27 22.27 -10.69
CA LYS A 195 3.54 21.75 -9.50
C LYS A 195 2.04 21.96 -9.63
N ALA A 196 1.61 23.12 -10.11
CA ALA A 196 0.20 23.46 -10.28
C ALA A 196 -0.52 22.55 -11.31
N LYS A 197 0.22 21.84 -12.17
CA LYS A 197 -0.32 20.87 -13.14
C LYS A 197 -0.44 19.46 -12.56
N LEU A 198 0.21 19.16 -11.43
CA LEU A 198 0.14 17.82 -10.84
C LEU A 198 -1.27 17.51 -10.37
N ARG A 199 -1.72 16.30 -10.66
CA ARG A 199 -3.04 15.79 -10.31
C ARG A 199 -2.91 14.44 -9.64
N PHE A 200 -3.81 14.20 -8.71
CA PHE A 200 -4.02 12.89 -8.11
C PHE A 200 -5.21 12.21 -8.77
N HIS A 201 -4.97 10.97 -9.18
CA HIS A 201 -5.96 9.94 -9.43
C HIS A 201 -5.23 8.59 -9.41
N TRP A 202 -5.84 7.53 -8.88
CA TRP A 202 -5.19 6.21 -8.80
C TRP A 202 -4.65 5.71 -10.15
N ALA A 203 -5.32 6.06 -11.25
CA ALA A 203 -4.89 5.72 -12.61
C ALA A 203 -3.53 6.33 -12.98
N LEU A 204 -3.23 7.55 -12.51
CA LEU A 204 -1.95 8.23 -12.77
C LEU A 204 -0.78 7.57 -12.04
N LEU A 205 -1.06 6.82 -10.96
CA LEU A 205 -0.06 6.11 -10.16
C LEU A 205 0.13 4.66 -10.58
N ARG A 206 -0.69 4.13 -11.50
CA ARG A 206 -0.63 2.71 -11.90
C ARG A 206 0.76 2.28 -12.36
N ASN A 207 1.47 3.15 -13.09
CA ASN A 207 2.83 2.85 -13.55
C ASN A 207 3.83 2.72 -12.39
N GLU A 208 3.63 3.42 -11.26
CA GLU A 208 4.45 3.23 -10.07
C GLU A 208 4.21 1.86 -9.42
N VAL A 209 2.99 1.34 -9.47
CA VAL A 209 2.65 -0.02 -9.01
C VAL A 209 3.29 -1.08 -9.91
N VAL A 210 3.28 -0.88 -11.24
CA VAL A 210 3.93 -1.77 -12.19
C VAL A 210 5.44 -1.86 -11.94
N LYS A 211 6.08 -0.73 -11.62
CA LYS A 211 7.52 -0.70 -11.29
C LYS A 211 7.87 -1.60 -10.11
N ASP A 212 6.99 -1.80 -9.12
CA ASP A 212 7.24 -2.73 -8.02
C ASP A 212 7.39 -4.18 -8.52
N VAL A 213 6.54 -4.60 -9.47
CA VAL A 213 6.64 -5.91 -10.13
C VAL A 213 7.94 -6.02 -10.92
N GLU A 214 8.29 -4.98 -11.68
CA GLU A 214 9.52 -4.93 -12.47
C GLU A 214 10.77 -5.01 -11.57
N MET A 215 10.76 -4.32 -10.43
CA MET A 215 11.83 -4.41 -9.43
C MET A 215 12.00 -5.84 -8.94
N ALA A 216 10.93 -6.57 -8.63
CA ALA A 216 11.03 -7.97 -8.21
C ALA A 216 11.49 -8.91 -9.35
N ARG A 217 11.15 -8.63 -10.61
CA ARG A 217 11.63 -9.42 -11.75
C ARG A 217 13.13 -9.22 -11.99
N ASN A 218 13.61 -7.99 -11.86
CA ASN A 218 14.98 -7.60 -12.17
C ASN A 218 15.93 -7.67 -10.96
N VAL A 219 15.43 -8.02 -9.77
CA VAL A 219 16.25 -8.11 -8.56
C VAL A 219 17.31 -9.21 -8.66
N GLU A 220 18.54 -8.84 -8.31
CA GLU A 220 19.67 -9.72 -8.10
C GLU A 220 19.87 -9.99 -6.60
N VAL A 221 20.56 -11.08 -6.27
CA VAL A 221 20.87 -11.43 -4.88
C VAL A 221 21.89 -10.42 -4.32
N GLU A 222 21.70 -9.95 -3.08
CA GLU A 222 22.70 -9.12 -2.41
C GLU A 222 23.95 -9.99 -2.14
N LYS A 223 25.11 -9.55 -2.64
CA LYS A 223 26.40 -10.22 -2.42
C LYS A 223 26.96 -9.94 -1.02
#